data_AF-A0A1Y0VLQ8-F1
#
_entry.id   AF-A0A1Y0VLQ8-F1
#
_cell.length_a   1.000
_cell.length_b   1.000
_cell.length_c   1.000
_cell.angle_alpha   90.00
_cell.angle_beta   90.00
_cell.angle_gamma   90.00
#
_symmetry.space_group_name_H-M   'P 1'
#
loop_
_entity.id
_entity.type
_entity.pdbx_description
1 polymer ?
#
loop_
_entity_poly.entity_id
_entity_poly.type
_entity_poly.pdbx_seq_one_letter_code
_entity_poly.pdbx_strand_id
1 'polypeptide(L)'
;MRTGWDANHILAVENALAAERAGASALAMHGRTRKQMYTGQADWNILKEVGSQLHIPFMGNGDVRTPEDAKRMLDEVGADAVMIGRAVLGNPWELQRISAYLNDGTVIDEPTPREKIEIAKEHLHALVELKGENVGPREFRGQAAYYLKGIPHSARTKVAVTGADTEQQMIDIFDSFIEKLETRRVRTLN
;
A
#
# COMPACT_ATOMS: atom_id res chain seq x y z
N MET A 1 1.16 -15.62 7.14
CA MET A 1 0.21 -16.10 8.19
C MET A 1 -0.22 -14.94 9.10
N ARG A 2 -1.07 -15.20 10.09
CA ARG A 2 -1.56 -14.24 11.11
C ARG A 2 -1.14 -14.72 12.50
N THR A 3 -1.21 -13.86 13.52
CA THR A 3 -0.76 -14.19 14.89
C THR A 3 -1.61 -15.27 15.58
N GLY A 4 -2.79 -15.56 15.05
CA GLY A 4 -3.72 -16.51 15.67
C GLY A 4 -5.12 -16.42 15.09
N TRP A 5 -6.06 -17.16 15.70
CA TRP A 5 -7.47 -17.12 15.29
C TRP A 5 -8.19 -15.90 15.86
N ASP A 6 -8.05 -15.68 17.17
CA ASP A 6 -8.62 -14.57 17.92
C ASP A 6 -7.80 -14.29 19.20
N ALA A 7 -8.25 -13.36 20.05
CA ALA A 7 -7.52 -12.91 21.23
C ALA A 7 -7.23 -14.01 22.26
N ASN A 8 -7.99 -15.12 22.26
CA ASN A 8 -7.77 -16.25 23.17
C ASN A 8 -6.89 -17.34 22.54
N HIS A 9 -6.55 -17.21 21.25
CA HIS A 9 -5.82 -18.21 20.47
C HIS A 9 -4.69 -17.54 19.70
N ILE A 10 -3.78 -16.88 20.43
CA ILE A 10 -2.53 -16.33 19.89
C ILE A 10 -1.52 -17.47 19.85
N LEU A 11 -1.29 -18.03 18.67
CA LEU A 11 -0.41 -19.18 18.44
C LEU A 11 0.72 -18.82 17.47
N ALA A 12 1.20 -17.57 17.54
CA ALA A 12 2.08 -16.99 16.54
C ALA A 12 3.42 -17.73 16.48
N VAL A 13 4.06 -17.91 17.63
CA VAL A 13 5.36 -18.61 17.75
C VAL A 13 5.22 -20.08 17.41
N GLU A 14 4.22 -20.79 17.95
CA GLU A 14 4.08 -22.23 17.67
C GLU A 14 3.84 -22.49 16.18
N ASN A 15 2.98 -21.69 15.54
CA ASN A 15 2.69 -21.83 14.11
C ASN A 15 3.90 -21.46 13.25
N ALA A 16 4.68 -20.44 13.65
CA ALA A 16 5.87 -20.04 12.91
C ALA A 16 6.95 -21.13 12.94
N LEU A 17 7.25 -21.67 14.13
CA LEU A 17 8.20 -22.76 14.28
C LEU A 17 7.70 -24.05 13.62
N ALA A 18 6.39 -24.30 13.60
CA ALA A 18 5.82 -25.43 12.88
C ALA A 18 6.04 -25.30 11.36
N ALA A 19 5.86 -24.11 10.79
CA ALA A 19 6.14 -23.85 9.38
C ALA A 19 7.62 -24.00 9.04
N GLU A 20 8.52 -23.48 9.89
CA GLU A 20 9.97 -23.66 9.74
C GLU A 20 10.36 -25.15 9.76
N ARG A 21 9.91 -25.91 10.77
CA ARG A 21 10.19 -27.36 10.85
C ARG A 21 9.63 -28.14 9.66
N ALA A 22 8.54 -27.66 9.06
CA ALA A 22 7.97 -28.25 7.85
C ALA A 22 8.75 -27.91 6.56
N GLY A 23 9.82 -27.12 6.66
CA GLY A 23 10.71 -26.79 5.55
C GLY A 23 10.38 -25.48 4.83
N ALA A 24 9.63 -24.57 5.47
CA ALA A 24 9.44 -23.22 4.92
C ALA A 24 10.79 -22.50 4.76
N SER A 25 11.04 -21.92 3.59
CA SER A 25 12.30 -21.20 3.32
C SER A 25 12.28 -19.76 3.83
N ALA A 26 11.09 -19.20 4.10
CA ALA A 26 10.89 -17.86 4.65
C ALA A 26 9.47 -17.75 5.22
N LEU A 27 9.23 -16.80 6.12
CA LEU A 27 7.93 -16.62 6.77
C LEU A 27 7.51 -15.15 6.81
N ALA A 28 6.30 -14.87 6.32
CA ALA A 28 5.65 -13.57 6.51
C ALA A 28 4.50 -13.67 7.51
N MET A 29 4.43 -12.75 8.48
CA MET A 29 3.34 -12.71 9.45
C MET A 29 2.71 -11.32 9.58
N HIS A 30 1.39 -11.26 9.42
CA HIS A 30 0.61 -10.08 9.77
C HIS A 30 0.37 -10.07 11.29
N GLY A 31 0.70 -8.96 11.96
CA GLY A 31 0.52 -8.72 13.41
C GLY A 31 -0.93 -8.65 13.91
N ARG A 32 -1.90 -9.29 13.23
CA ARG A 32 -3.30 -9.35 13.66
C ARG A 32 -3.74 -10.80 13.64
N THR A 33 -4.65 -11.13 14.53
CA THR A 33 -5.41 -12.39 14.51
C THR A 33 -6.39 -12.41 13.34
N ARG A 34 -6.87 -13.58 12.95
CA ARG A 34 -7.87 -13.73 11.89
C ARG A 34 -9.16 -12.95 12.17
N LYS A 35 -9.72 -13.03 13.39
CA LYS A 35 -10.97 -12.33 13.75
C LYS A 35 -10.86 -10.80 13.75
N GLN A 36 -9.68 -10.23 13.96
CA GLN A 36 -9.49 -8.77 13.89
C GLN A 36 -9.69 -8.22 12.48
N MET A 37 -9.58 -9.03 11.41
CA MET A 37 -9.62 -8.53 10.04
C MET A 37 -8.65 -7.36 9.85
N TYR A 38 -9.16 -6.13 9.69
CA TYR A 38 -8.38 -4.90 9.55
C TYR A 38 -8.64 -3.89 10.68
N THR A 39 -9.35 -4.28 11.75
CA THR A 39 -9.63 -3.44 12.91
C THR A 39 -8.45 -3.47 13.90
N GLY A 40 -8.47 -2.52 14.85
CA GLY A 40 -7.38 -2.37 15.83
C GLY A 40 -6.04 -2.05 15.18
N GLN A 41 -4.96 -2.27 15.93
CA GLN A 41 -3.58 -2.10 15.46
C GLN A 41 -2.92 -3.47 15.31
N ALA A 42 -1.98 -3.58 14.36
CA ALA A 42 -1.10 -4.73 14.29
C ALA A 42 -0.17 -4.74 15.52
N ASP A 43 -0.15 -5.85 16.25
CA ASP A 43 0.70 -6.06 17.41
C ASP A 43 2.10 -6.49 16.94
N TRP A 44 3.02 -5.53 16.95
CA TRP A 44 4.42 -5.74 16.57
C TRP A 44 5.24 -6.41 17.67
N ASN A 45 4.78 -6.44 18.92
CA ASN A 45 5.46 -7.17 19.99
C ASN A 45 5.35 -8.68 19.76
N ILE A 46 4.20 -9.17 19.30
CA ILE A 46 4.04 -10.56 18.89
C ILE A 46 4.97 -10.89 17.71
N LEU A 47 5.08 -9.99 16.74
CA LEU A 47 6.01 -10.19 15.61
C LEU A 47 7.46 -10.25 16.07
N LYS A 48 7.83 -9.44 17.06
CA LYS A 48 9.17 -9.44 17.65
C LYS A 48 9.47 -10.76 18.34
N GLU A 49 8.50 -11.28 19.10
CA GLU A 49 8.63 -12.60 19.73
C GLU A 49 8.84 -13.70 18.68
N VAL A 50 8.06 -13.68 17.59
CA VAL A 50 8.23 -14.63 16.48
C VAL A 50 9.60 -14.51 15.81
N GLY A 51 10.00 -13.29 15.43
CA GLY A 51 11.28 -13.03 14.77
C GLY A 51 12.47 -13.49 15.62
N SER A 52 12.39 -13.35 16.95
CA SER A 52 13.46 -13.78 17.87
C SER A 52 13.66 -15.30 17.95
N GLN A 53 12.71 -16.10 17.44
CA GLN A 53 12.71 -17.57 17.53
C GLN A 53 13.00 -18.25 16.19
N LEU A 54 12.86 -17.54 15.07
CA LEU A 54 13.05 -18.09 13.72
C LEU A 54 14.52 -18.04 13.29
N HIS A 55 14.92 -19.06 12.51
CA HIS A 55 16.23 -19.15 11.87
C HIS A 55 16.15 -19.04 10.34
N ILE A 56 14.94 -18.85 9.81
CA ILE A 56 14.65 -18.53 8.40
C ILE A 56 14.25 -17.05 8.26
N PRO A 57 14.42 -16.44 7.08
CA PRO A 57 14.02 -15.06 6.83
C PRO A 57 12.58 -14.76 7.25
N PHE A 58 12.41 -13.72 8.07
CA PHE A 58 11.14 -13.28 8.62
C PHE A 58 10.72 -11.92 8.08
N MET A 59 9.50 -11.86 7.54
CA MET A 59 8.87 -10.64 7.04
C MET A 59 7.76 -10.16 7.98
N GLY A 60 7.99 -9.00 8.60
CA GLY A 60 6.98 -8.31 9.40
C GLY A 60 5.91 -7.66 8.52
N ASN A 61 4.63 -7.80 8.89
CA ASN A 61 3.52 -7.22 8.14
C ASN A 61 2.45 -6.63 9.06
N GLY A 62 1.85 -5.53 8.59
CA GLY A 62 0.69 -4.90 9.21
C GLY A 62 1.01 -3.50 9.71
N ASP A 63 0.19 -2.54 9.27
CA ASP A 63 0.24 -1.12 9.66
C ASP A 63 1.55 -0.37 9.38
N VAL A 64 2.44 -0.93 8.56
CA VAL A 64 3.54 -0.17 7.95
C VAL A 64 2.98 0.76 6.88
N ARG A 65 3.09 2.08 7.10
CA ARG A 65 2.53 3.12 6.22
C ARG A 65 3.55 4.13 5.75
N THR A 66 4.64 4.32 6.49
CA THR A 66 5.68 5.32 6.17
C THR A 66 7.07 4.68 6.11
N PRO A 67 8.07 5.40 5.58
CA PRO A 67 9.47 4.99 5.68
C PRO A 67 9.95 4.71 7.11
N GLU A 68 9.52 5.52 8.06
CA GLU A 68 9.85 5.36 9.48
C GLU A 68 9.20 4.11 10.07
N ASP A 69 7.95 3.79 9.71
CA ASP A 69 7.32 2.53 10.13
C ASP A 69 8.09 1.32 9.62
N ALA A 70 8.56 1.36 8.37
CA ALA A 70 9.34 0.28 7.79
C ALA A 70 10.69 0.13 8.52
N LYS A 71 11.36 1.25 8.82
CA LYS A 71 12.59 1.24 9.62
C LYS A 71 12.37 0.66 11.01
N ARG A 72 11.29 1.04 11.70
CA ARG A 72 10.94 0.48 13.02
C ARG A 72 10.63 -1.01 12.96
N MET A 73 9.98 -1.50 11.91
CA MET A 73 9.75 -2.93 11.70
C MET A 73 11.07 -3.70 11.54
N LEU A 74 12.09 -3.11 10.94
CA LEU A 74 13.41 -3.74 10.85
C LEU A 74 14.17 -3.63 12.19
N ASP A 75 14.28 -2.42 12.73
CA ASP A 75 15.16 -2.15 13.88
C ASP A 75 14.56 -2.60 15.23
N GLU A 76 13.28 -2.35 15.49
CA GLU A 76 12.65 -2.60 16.80
C GLU A 76 12.09 -4.02 16.91
N VAL A 77 11.50 -4.53 15.83
CA VAL A 77 10.89 -5.87 15.75
C VAL A 77 11.92 -6.92 15.39
N GLY A 78 12.98 -6.56 14.66
CA GLY A 78 14.02 -7.49 14.21
C GLY A 78 13.58 -8.33 13.01
N ALA A 79 12.67 -7.83 12.17
CA ALA A 79 12.32 -8.50 10.92
C ALA A 79 13.44 -8.33 9.89
N ASP A 80 13.67 -9.33 9.05
CA ASP A 80 14.65 -9.27 7.95
C ASP A 80 14.13 -8.44 6.77
N ALA A 81 12.81 -8.39 6.61
CA ALA A 81 12.15 -7.62 5.56
C ALA A 81 10.77 -7.14 6.00
N VAL A 82 10.24 -6.16 5.27
CA VAL A 82 8.92 -5.59 5.54
C VAL A 82 7.99 -5.87 4.38
N MET A 83 6.83 -6.45 4.68
CA MET A 83 5.78 -6.67 3.69
C MET A 83 4.71 -5.59 3.83
N ILE A 84 4.42 -4.88 2.73
CA ILE A 84 3.50 -3.74 2.70
C ILE A 84 2.34 -4.05 1.78
N GLY A 85 1.11 -3.69 2.19
CA GLY A 85 -0.11 -3.92 1.41
C GLY A 85 -0.87 -2.63 1.17
N ARG A 86 -1.82 -2.31 2.05
CA ARG A 86 -2.77 -1.19 1.84
C ARG A 86 -2.13 0.18 1.64
N ALA A 87 -0.93 0.43 2.16
CA ALA A 87 -0.25 1.72 2.03
C ALA A 87 0.14 2.01 0.57
N VAL A 88 0.47 0.99 -0.22
CA VAL A 88 0.90 1.13 -1.63
C VAL A 88 -0.25 1.08 -2.63
N LEU A 89 -1.49 0.80 -2.19
CA LEU A 89 -2.67 0.83 -3.05
C LEU A 89 -2.95 2.26 -3.54
N GLY A 90 -2.74 2.49 -4.83
CA GLY A 90 -2.78 3.81 -5.46
C GLY A 90 -1.69 4.78 -4.98
N ASN A 91 -0.66 4.26 -4.30
CA ASN A 91 0.55 5.00 -3.92
C ASN A 91 1.81 4.16 -4.20
N PRO A 92 2.05 3.71 -5.44
CA PRO A 92 3.20 2.85 -5.75
C PRO A 92 4.56 3.51 -5.42
N TRP A 93 4.62 4.86 -5.45
CA TRP A 93 5.81 5.64 -5.07
C TRP A 93 6.24 5.44 -3.61
N GLU A 94 5.36 5.01 -2.71
CA GLU A 94 5.74 4.74 -1.31
C GLU A 94 6.85 3.70 -1.20
N LEU A 95 6.91 2.71 -2.11
CA LEU A 95 8.01 1.74 -2.13
C LEU A 95 9.36 2.41 -2.39
N GLN A 96 9.40 3.40 -3.29
CA GLN A 96 10.63 4.15 -3.58
C GLN A 96 11.02 5.04 -2.39
N ARG A 97 10.05 5.71 -1.76
CA ARG A 97 10.28 6.54 -0.57
C ARG A 97 10.85 5.70 0.58
N ILE A 98 10.27 4.52 0.81
CA ILE A 98 10.73 3.57 1.82
C ILE A 98 12.13 3.05 1.49
N SER A 99 12.36 2.64 0.23
CA SER A 99 13.67 2.13 -0.21
C SER A 99 14.79 3.16 -0.02
N ALA A 100 14.57 4.41 -0.46
CA ALA A 100 15.54 5.49 -0.30
C ALA A 100 15.86 5.77 1.18
N TYR A 101 14.83 5.85 2.02
CA TYR A 101 15.00 6.08 3.45
C TYR A 101 15.74 4.93 4.15
N LEU A 102 15.44 3.68 3.81
CA LEU A 102 16.13 2.52 4.38
C LEU A 102 17.58 2.40 3.92
N ASN A 103 17.91 2.87 2.71
CA ASN A 103 19.25 2.77 2.14
C ASN A 103 20.21 3.79 2.76
N ASP A 104 19.82 5.07 2.82
CA ASP A 104 20.73 6.15 3.22
C ASP A 104 20.05 7.28 4.03
N GLY A 105 18.79 7.08 4.43
CA GLY A 105 18.02 8.08 5.17
C GLY A 105 17.43 9.20 4.30
N THR A 106 17.53 9.11 2.96
CA THR A 106 16.93 10.10 2.07
C THR A 106 15.41 10.13 2.23
N VAL A 107 14.89 11.32 2.57
CA VAL A 107 13.46 11.58 2.64
C VAL A 107 13.00 12.14 1.31
N ILE A 108 12.21 11.34 0.58
CA ILE A 108 11.54 11.76 -0.65
C ILE A 108 10.15 12.29 -0.29
N ASP A 109 9.81 13.47 -0.78
CA ASP A 109 8.50 14.09 -0.59
C ASP A 109 7.39 13.28 -1.27
N GLU A 110 6.15 13.47 -0.80
CA GLU A 110 5.01 12.91 -1.53
C GLU A 110 4.86 13.57 -2.92
N PRO A 111 4.49 12.80 -3.96
CA PRO A 111 4.19 13.38 -5.25
C PRO A 111 3.05 14.40 -5.16
N THR A 112 3.14 15.44 -5.96
CA THR A 112 2.06 16.41 -6.17
C THR A 112 0.82 15.73 -6.76
N PRO A 113 -0.38 16.33 -6.62
CA PRO A 113 -1.58 15.82 -7.28
C PRO A 113 -1.40 15.51 -8.76
N ARG A 114 -0.66 16.34 -9.49
CA ARG A 114 -0.36 16.14 -10.92
C ARG A 114 0.45 14.88 -11.15
N GLU A 115 1.56 14.71 -10.43
CA GLU A 115 2.40 13.50 -10.53
C GLU A 115 1.62 12.23 -10.16
N LYS A 116 0.79 12.29 -9.12
CA LYS A 116 -0.10 11.16 -8.75
C LYS A 116 -1.03 10.76 -9.91
N ILE A 117 -1.54 11.75 -10.65
CA ILE A 117 -2.43 11.53 -11.79
C ILE A 117 -1.68 11.01 -13.01
N GLU A 118 -0.47 11.49 -13.29
CA GLU A 118 0.32 10.94 -14.39
C GLU A 118 0.66 9.46 -14.14
N ILE A 119 1.06 9.09 -12.92
CA ILE A 119 1.28 7.68 -12.55
C ILE A 119 -0.01 6.86 -12.66
N ALA A 120 -1.16 7.46 -12.35
CA ALA A 120 -2.46 6.81 -12.52
C ALA A 120 -2.76 6.50 -14.01
N LYS A 121 -2.45 7.44 -14.91
CA LYS A 121 -2.61 7.26 -16.36
C LYS A 121 -1.65 6.22 -16.92
N GLU A 122 -0.40 6.21 -16.47
CA GLU A 122 0.59 5.18 -16.84
C GLU A 122 0.11 3.78 -16.44
N HIS A 123 -0.41 3.62 -15.22
CA HIS A 123 -0.98 2.35 -14.76
C HIS A 123 -2.21 1.94 -15.57
N LEU A 124 -3.10 2.88 -15.88
CA LEU A 124 -4.25 2.63 -16.74
C LEU A 124 -3.81 2.15 -18.13
N HIS A 125 -2.86 2.84 -18.75
CA HIS A 125 -2.34 2.50 -20.06
C HIS A 125 -1.71 1.11 -20.08
N ALA A 126 -0.83 0.81 -19.13
CA ALA A 126 -0.21 -0.51 -19.00
C ALA A 126 -1.26 -1.63 -18.81
N LEU A 127 -2.36 -1.35 -18.11
CA LEU A 127 -3.44 -2.31 -17.92
C LEU A 127 -4.27 -2.51 -19.20
N VAL A 128 -4.44 -1.46 -19.99
CA VAL A 128 -5.08 -1.52 -21.32
C VAL A 128 -4.22 -2.32 -22.29
N GLU A 129 -2.91 -2.07 -22.35
CA GLU A 129 -1.99 -2.86 -23.18
C GLU A 129 -2.01 -4.35 -22.80
N LEU A 130 -2.05 -4.64 -21.49
CA LEU A 130 -2.05 -6.02 -20.99
C LEU A 130 -3.38 -6.75 -21.20
N LYS A 131 -4.52 -6.07 -21.05
CA LYS A 131 -5.86 -6.72 -20.97
C LYS A 131 -6.84 -6.29 -22.05
N GLY A 132 -6.43 -5.39 -22.93
CA GLY A 132 -7.24 -4.81 -24.00
C GLY A 132 -8.17 -3.69 -23.52
N GLU A 133 -8.69 -2.94 -24.50
CA GLU A 133 -9.47 -1.71 -24.32
C GLU A 133 -10.78 -1.89 -23.54
N ASN A 134 -11.31 -3.11 -23.48
CA ASN A 134 -12.58 -3.40 -22.81
C ASN A 134 -12.39 -3.81 -21.34
N VAL A 135 -11.38 -4.63 -21.04
CA VAL A 135 -11.14 -5.15 -19.68
C VAL A 135 -10.24 -4.23 -18.88
N GLY A 136 -9.19 -3.68 -19.51
CA GLY A 136 -8.18 -2.85 -18.84
C GLY A 136 -8.79 -1.68 -18.06
N PRO A 137 -9.54 -0.77 -18.70
CA PRO A 137 -10.14 0.36 -18.00
C PRO A 137 -11.09 -0.08 -16.89
N ARG A 138 -11.91 -1.12 -17.12
CA ARG A 138 -12.90 -1.58 -16.14
C ARG A 138 -12.27 -2.12 -14.87
N GLU A 139 -11.15 -2.85 -14.98
CA GLU A 139 -10.40 -3.27 -13.80
C GLU A 139 -9.72 -2.08 -13.11
N PHE A 140 -9.21 -1.11 -13.88
CA PHE A 140 -8.56 0.08 -13.33
C PHE A 140 -9.50 0.90 -12.44
N ARG A 141 -10.83 0.86 -12.64
CA ARG A 141 -11.82 1.52 -11.77
C ARG A 141 -11.60 1.23 -10.28
N GLY A 142 -11.23 -0.01 -9.94
CA GLY A 142 -10.96 -0.42 -8.56
C GLY A 142 -9.73 0.27 -7.94
N GLN A 143 -8.82 0.77 -8.76
CA GLN A 143 -7.57 1.43 -8.38
C GLN A 143 -7.65 2.95 -8.49
N ALA A 144 -8.39 3.47 -9.48
CA ALA A 144 -8.47 4.89 -9.80
C ALA A 144 -8.80 5.79 -8.60
N ALA A 145 -9.72 5.34 -7.74
CA ALA A 145 -10.13 6.12 -6.57
C ALA A 145 -9.03 6.27 -5.50
N TYR A 146 -8.06 5.36 -5.46
CA TYR A 146 -6.95 5.42 -4.51
C TYR A 146 -5.94 6.52 -4.86
N TYR A 147 -5.63 6.72 -6.15
CA TYR A 147 -4.76 7.82 -6.61
C TYR A 147 -5.32 9.21 -6.26
N LEU A 148 -6.65 9.31 -6.12
CA LEU A 148 -7.37 10.54 -5.74
C LEU A 148 -7.51 10.72 -4.22
N LYS A 149 -6.99 9.80 -3.40
CA LYS A 149 -7.11 9.88 -1.93
C LYS A 149 -6.26 11.03 -1.39
N GLY A 150 -6.81 11.78 -0.43
CA GLY A 150 -6.13 12.93 0.19
C GLY A 150 -6.13 14.21 -0.67
N ILE A 151 -6.41 14.13 -1.96
CA ILE A 151 -6.47 15.33 -2.83
C ILE A 151 -7.80 16.08 -2.59
N PRO A 152 -7.79 17.39 -2.26
CA PRO A 152 -8.99 18.19 -2.08
C PRO A 152 -9.91 18.17 -3.30
N HIS A 153 -11.22 18.27 -3.06
CA HIS A 153 -12.26 18.35 -4.10
C HIS A 153 -12.34 17.15 -5.08
N SER A 154 -11.70 16.03 -4.76
CA SER A 154 -11.66 14.83 -5.61
C SER A 154 -12.94 14.00 -5.61
N ALA A 155 -13.90 14.26 -4.71
CA ALA A 155 -15.07 13.40 -4.51
C ALA A 155 -15.89 13.15 -5.79
N ARG A 156 -16.16 14.20 -6.59
CA ARG A 156 -16.89 14.05 -7.86
C ARG A 156 -16.07 13.33 -8.92
N THR A 157 -14.77 13.61 -8.99
CA THR A 157 -13.83 12.94 -9.90
C THR A 157 -13.76 11.44 -9.62
N LYS A 158 -13.75 11.03 -8.34
CA LYS A 158 -13.79 9.61 -7.95
C LYS A 158 -15.01 8.91 -8.53
N VAL A 159 -16.20 9.48 -8.35
CA VAL A 159 -17.44 8.91 -8.90
C VAL A 159 -17.35 8.80 -10.42
N ALA A 160 -16.93 9.88 -11.09
CA ALA A 160 -16.83 9.92 -12.54
C ALA A 160 -15.85 8.86 -13.09
N VAL A 161 -14.62 8.78 -12.57
CA VAL A 161 -13.61 7.85 -13.08
C VAL A 161 -13.98 6.39 -12.79
N THR A 162 -14.63 6.11 -11.66
CA THR A 162 -15.11 4.74 -11.37
C THR A 162 -16.27 4.31 -12.27
N GLY A 163 -16.94 5.25 -12.94
CA GLY A 163 -18.01 4.98 -13.90
C GLY A 163 -17.58 4.99 -15.37
N ALA A 164 -16.34 5.38 -15.70
CA ALA A 164 -15.86 5.49 -17.08
C ALA A 164 -15.56 4.10 -17.69
N ASP A 165 -15.87 3.89 -18.97
CA ASP A 165 -15.73 2.59 -19.66
C ASP A 165 -14.48 2.48 -20.52
N THR A 166 -13.85 3.60 -20.87
CA THR A 166 -12.70 3.63 -21.78
C THR A 166 -11.52 4.34 -21.15
N GLU A 167 -10.32 4.03 -21.65
CA GLU A 167 -9.09 4.71 -21.26
C GLU A 167 -9.19 6.22 -21.48
N GLN A 168 -9.60 6.64 -22.69
CA GLN A 168 -9.71 8.05 -23.04
C GLN A 168 -10.65 8.82 -22.10
N GLN A 169 -11.82 8.25 -21.77
CA GLN A 169 -12.73 8.90 -20.81
C GLN A 169 -12.09 9.10 -19.44
N MET A 170 -11.29 8.15 -18.96
CA MET A 170 -10.60 8.27 -17.67
C MET A 170 -9.50 9.34 -17.74
N ILE A 171 -8.74 9.39 -18.84
CA ILE A 171 -7.73 10.42 -19.08
C ILE A 171 -8.39 11.81 -19.05
N ASP A 172 -9.46 12.01 -19.80
CA ASP A 172 -10.17 13.29 -19.86
C ASP A 172 -10.69 13.74 -18.47
N ILE A 173 -11.21 12.80 -17.68
CA ILE A 173 -11.68 13.05 -16.31
C ILE A 173 -10.51 13.49 -15.40
N PHE A 174 -9.36 12.83 -15.53
CA PHE A 174 -8.17 13.14 -14.76
C PHE A 174 -7.58 14.50 -15.14
N ASP A 175 -7.49 14.82 -16.43
CA ASP A 175 -7.00 16.11 -16.92
C ASP A 175 -7.90 17.25 -16.46
N SER A 176 -9.21 17.10 -16.67
CA SER A 176 -10.19 18.08 -16.21
C SER A 176 -10.12 18.31 -14.70
N PHE A 177 -9.77 17.29 -13.92
CA PHE A 177 -9.61 17.42 -12.47
C PHE A 177 -8.37 18.24 -12.12
N ILE A 178 -7.22 17.95 -12.73
CA ILE A 178 -5.96 18.66 -12.45
C ILE A 178 -6.05 20.13 -12.86
N GLU A 179 -6.58 20.44 -14.04
CA GLU A 179 -6.76 21.82 -14.50
C GLU A 179 -7.62 22.65 -13.52
N LYS A 180 -8.73 22.07 -13.05
CA LYS A 180 -9.62 22.70 -12.05
C LYS A 180 -8.92 22.90 -10.72
N LEU A 181 -8.12 21.92 -10.28
CA LEU A 181 -7.40 21.98 -9.01
C LEU A 181 -6.36 23.09 -9.03
N GLU A 182 -5.58 23.19 -10.10
CA GLU A 182 -4.54 24.21 -10.26
C GLU A 182 -5.12 25.62 -10.42
N THR A 183 -6.18 25.77 -11.20
CA THR A 183 -6.89 27.05 -11.34
C THR A 183 -7.39 27.57 -9.99
N ARG A 184 -7.91 26.68 -9.13
CA ARG A 184 -8.35 27.06 -7.78
C ARG A 184 -7.17 27.50 -6.91
N ARG A 185 -6.05 26.76 -6.96
CA ARG A 185 -4.86 27.07 -6.18
C ARG A 185 -4.29 28.45 -6.54
N VAL A 186 -4.26 28.81 -7.82
CA VAL A 186 -3.86 30.16 -8.27
C VAL A 186 -4.80 31.24 -7.70
N ARG A 187 -6.11 31.00 -7.68
CA ARG A 187 -7.09 31.94 -7.11
C ARG A 187 -7.02 32.09 -5.59
N THR A 188 -6.48 31.11 -4.87
CA THR A 188 -6.30 31.17 -3.41
C THR A 188 -5.00 31.86 -3.01
N LEU A 189 -4.04 31.97 -3.94
CA LEU A 189 -2.74 32.61 -3.71
C LEU A 189 -2.70 34.10 -4.13
N ASN A 190 -3.72 34.55 -4.86
CA ASN A 190 -3.96 35.96 -5.23
C ASN A 190 -5.01 36.57 -4.31
#